data_AF-E9J0C3-F1
#
_entry.id   AF-E9J0C3-F1
#
_cell.length_a   1.000
_cell.length_b   1.000
_cell.length_c   1.000
_cell.angle_alpha   90.00
_cell.angle_beta   90.00
_cell.angle_gamma   90.00
#
_symmetry.space_group_name_H-M   'P 1'
#
loop_
_entity.id
_entity.type
_entity.pdbx_description
1 polymer ?
#
loop_
_entity_poly.entity_id
_entity_poly.type
_entity_poly.pdbx_seq_one_letter_code
_entity_poly.pdbx_strand_id
1 'polypeptide(L)'
;MEKEKRIKNAEIILSSFIADHNIAYCNVEHLVPMLRNAFSDSQILKDVQLHKKECPYILKNVIAEKSFSILIDESTDISTRKNLCILVQYIHSQNQ
;
A
#
# COMPACT_ATOMS: atom_id res chain seq x y z
N MET A 1 3.42 16.29 -17.14
CA MET A 1 3.61 16.23 -15.67
C MET A 1 2.36 15.81 -14.92
N GLU A 2 1.20 16.44 -15.12
CA GLU A 2 0.02 16.15 -14.30
C GLU A 2 -0.59 14.76 -14.52
N LYS A 3 -0.68 14.30 -15.78
CA LYS A 3 -1.16 12.94 -16.12
C LYS A 3 -0.32 11.84 -15.47
N GLU A 4 1.01 11.96 -15.56
CA GLU A 4 1.96 10.99 -14.98
C GLU A 4 1.85 10.91 -13.45
N LYS A 5 1.66 12.06 -12.78
CA LYS A 5 1.43 12.10 -11.33
C LYS A 5 0.14 11.37 -10.94
N ARG A 6 -0.92 11.49 -11.75
CA ARG A 6 -2.19 10.77 -11.54
C ARG A 6 -2.06 9.26 -11.74
N ILE A 7 -1.24 8.81 -12.70
CA ILE A 7 -0.95 7.39 -12.92
C ILE A 7 -0.21 6.81 -11.71
N LYS A 8 0.87 7.45 -11.27
CA LYS A 8 1.64 7.01 -10.08
C LYS A 8 0.77 6.99 -8.82
N ASN A 9 -0.09 8.00 -8.64
CA ASN A 9 -1.04 8.00 -7.52
C ASN A 9 -2.03 6.83 -7.59
N ALA A 10 -2.53 6.48 -8.77
CA ALA A 10 -3.43 5.33 -8.92
C ALA A 10 -2.71 4.01 -8.56
N GLU A 11 -1.46 3.85 -8.98
CA GLU A 11 -0.62 2.69 -8.63
C GLU A 11 -0.36 2.58 -7.13
N ILE A 12 -0.09 3.70 -6.45
CA ILE A 12 0.07 3.76 -5.00
C ILE A 12 -1.23 3.36 -4.30
N ILE A 13 -2.37 3.94 -4.69
CA ILE A 13 -3.67 3.65 -4.07
C ILE A 13 -4.03 2.17 -4.24
N LEU A 14 -3.84 1.62 -5.45
CA LEU A 14 -4.12 0.21 -5.71
C LEU A 14 -3.21 -0.70 -4.87
N SER A 15 -1.92 -0.39 -4.80
CA SER A 15 -0.94 -1.14 -4.01
C SER A 15 -1.27 -1.12 -2.52
N SER A 16 -1.66 0.05 -1.98
CA SER A 16 -2.12 0.18 -0.59
C SER A 16 -3.34 -0.68 -0.31
N PHE A 17 -4.36 -0.64 -1.18
CA PHE A 17 -5.57 -1.44 -1.02
C PHE A 17 -5.27 -2.95 -0.94
N ILE A 18 -4.34 -3.43 -1.78
CA ILE A 18 -3.91 -4.83 -1.77
C ILE A 18 -3.24 -5.19 -0.44
N ALA A 19 -2.39 -4.29 0.09
CA ALA A 19 -1.72 -4.49 1.36
C ALA A 19 -2.68 -4.43 2.56
N ASP A 20 -3.56 -3.43 2.60
CA ASP A 20 -4.51 -3.19 3.70
C ASP A 20 -5.45 -4.38 3.92
N HIS A 21 -5.83 -5.05 2.82
CA HIS A 21 -6.70 -6.23 2.87
C HIS A 21 -5.96 -7.57 2.80
N ASN A 22 -4.62 -7.56 2.91
CA ASN A 22 -3.78 -8.76 2.83
C ASN A 22 -4.09 -9.63 1.58
N ILE A 23 -4.34 -8.98 0.45
CA ILE A 23 -4.62 -9.64 -0.83
C ILE A 23 -3.29 -10.08 -1.46
N ALA A 24 -3.26 -11.27 -2.04
CA ALA A 24 -2.07 -11.77 -2.71
C ALA A 24 -1.69 -10.89 -3.92
N TYR A 25 -0.43 -10.45 -4.00
CA TYR A 25 0.08 -9.58 -5.07
C TYR A 25 -0.02 -10.18 -6.49
N CYS A 26 -0.16 -11.51 -6.62
CA CYS A 26 -0.41 -12.15 -7.91
C CYS A 26 -1.77 -11.75 -8.51
N ASN A 27 -2.77 -11.41 -7.68
CA ASN A 27 -4.10 -11.05 -8.15
C ASN A 27 -4.09 -9.76 -9.00
N VAL A 28 -3.07 -8.93 -8.85
CA VAL A 28 -2.89 -7.66 -9.56
C VAL A 28 -2.75 -7.88 -11.07
N GLU A 29 -2.08 -8.96 -11.46
CA GLU A 29 -1.88 -9.32 -12.87
C GLU A 29 -3.21 -9.55 -13.60
N HIS A 30 -4.26 -9.92 -12.88
CA HIS A 30 -5.61 -10.08 -13.42
C HIS A 30 -6.52 -8.88 -13.13
N LEU A 31 -6.35 -8.24 -11.97
CA LEU A 31 -7.15 -7.09 -11.54
C LEU A 31 -6.96 -5.88 -12.46
N VAL A 32 -5.71 -5.54 -12.83
CA VAL A 32 -5.44 -4.35 -13.66
C VAL A 32 -6.05 -4.48 -15.06
N PRO A 33 -5.91 -5.61 -15.79
CA PRO A 33 -6.65 -5.84 -17.02
C PRO A 33 -8.17 -5.78 -16.85
N MET A 34 -8.71 -6.35 -15.77
CA MET A 34 -10.15 -6.31 -15.48
C MET A 34 -10.64 -4.87 -15.31
N LEU A 35 -9.90 -4.03 -14.59
CA LEU A 35 -10.22 -2.62 -14.39
C LEU A 35 -10.14 -1.83 -15.70
N ARG A 36 -9.16 -2.11 -16.57
CA ARG A 36 -9.09 -1.49 -17.91
C ARG A 36 -10.30 -1.82 -18.78
N ASN A 37 -10.80 -3.05 -18.68
CA ASN A 37 -11.98 -3.49 -19.42
C ASN A 37 -13.27 -2.87 -18.87
N ALA A 38 -13.39 -2.80 -17.54
CA ALA A 38 -14.54 -2.19 -16.87
C ALA A 38 -14.62 -0.66 -17.09
N PHE A 39 -13.47 0.01 -17.20
CA PHE A 39 -13.34 1.47 -17.31
C PHE A 39 -12.54 1.87 -18.56
N SER A 40 -13.07 1.55 -19.74
CA SER A 40 -12.41 1.74 -21.04
C SER A 40 -12.26 3.22 -21.47
N ASP A 41 -13.01 4.11 -20.83
CA ASP A 41 -12.99 5.56 -20.97
C ASP A 41 -11.81 6.22 -20.23
N SER A 42 -11.29 5.57 -19.18
CA SER A 42 -10.20 6.11 -18.38
C SER A 42 -8.86 6.10 -19.11
N GLN A 43 -8.32 7.29 -19.40
CA GLN A 43 -6.96 7.41 -19.94
C GLN A 43 -5.86 7.05 -18.92
N ILE A 44 -6.18 7.05 -17.62
CA ILE A 44 -5.21 6.73 -16.55
C ILE A 44 -5.00 5.22 -16.49
N LEU A 45 -6.09 4.44 -16.48
CA LEU A 45 -6.02 2.98 -16.35
C LEU A 45 -5.35 2.31 -17.56
N LYS A 46 -5.41 2.93 -18.75
CA LYS A 46 -4.67 2.47 -19.93
C LYS A 46 -3.17 2.43 -19.71
N ASP A 47 -2.66 3.42 -18.96
CA ASP A 47 -1.23 3.64 -18.76
C ASP A 47 -0.71 3.09 -17.41
N VAL A 48 -1.59 2.77 -16.46
CA VAL A 48 -1.23 2.13 -15.17
C VAL A 48 -0.59 0.78 -15.40
N GLN A 49 0.65 0.58 -14.97
CA GLN A 49 1.34 -0.71 -15.05
C GLN A 49 1.66 -1.16 -13.62
N LEU A 50 0.98 -2.22 -13.19
CA LEU A 50 1.18 -2.77 -11.85
C LEU A 50 1.33 -4.29 -11.95
N HIS A 51 2.51 -4.77 -11.58
CA HIS A 51 2.85 -6.19 -11.54
C HIS A 51 3.04 -6.68 -10.11
N LYS A 52 3.02 -8.01 -9.92
CA LYS A 52 3.17 -8.63 -8.59
C LYS A 52 4.44 -8.21 -7.84
N LYS A 53 5.52 -7.88 -8.56
CA LYS A 53 6.81 -7.46 -7.99
C LYS A 53 6.87 -5.96 -7.71
N GLU A 54 6.06 -5.17 -8.41
CA GLU A 54 6.05 -3.71 -8.31
C GLU A 54 5.23 -3.23 -7.12
N CYS A 55 4.10 -3.88 -6.82
CA CYS A 55 3.30 -3.57 -5.64
C CYS A 55 4.12 -3.53 -4.34
N PRO A 56 4.85 -4.60 -3.95
CA PRO A 56 5.63 -4.58 -2.72
C PRO A 56 6.81 -3.59 -2.78
N TYR A 57 7.33 -3.29 -3.98
CA TYR A 57 8.39 -2.29 -4.16
C TYR A 57 7.86 -0.87 -3.91
N ILE A 58 6.69 -0.53 -4.45
CA ILE A 58 6.00 0.74 -4.22
C ILE A 58 5.66 0.89 -2.74
N LEU A 59 5.08 -0.14 -2.12
CA LEU A 59 4.80 -0.16 -0.67
C LEU A 59 6.08 0.08 0.15
N LYS A 60 7.15 -0.65 -0.15
CA LYS A 60 8.41 -0.52 0.59
C LYS A 60 9.05 0.86 0.42
N ASN A 61 9.10 1.40 -0.79
CA ASN A 61 9.88 2.62 -1.04
C ASN A 61 9.04 3.90 -0.92
N VAL A 62 7.73 3.85 -1.05
CA VAL A 62 6.89 5.06 -0.99
C VAL A 62 6.19 5.18 0.37
N ILE A 63 5.77 4.05 0.96
CA ILE A 63 5.09 4.05 2.25
C ILE A 63 6.10 3.86 3.39
N ALA A 64 7.09 2.97 3.25
CA ALA A 64 8.07 2.77 4.32
C ALA A 64 9.15 3.86 4.40
N GLU A 65 9.33 4.70 3.37
CA GLU A 65 10.16 5.91 3.45
C GLU A 65 9.48 7.05 4.23
N LYS A 66 8.18 6.95 4.52
CA LYS A 66 7.54 7.93 5.41
C LYS A 66 8.00 7.68 6.83
N SER A 67 8.35 8.75 7.53
CA SER A 67 8.67 8.68 8.96
C SER A 67 7.52 8.03 9.71
N PHE A 68 7.80 6.93 10.39
CA PHE A 68 6.86 6.27 11.28
C PHE A 68 7.54 6.05 12.63
N SER A 69 6.77 6.04 13.70
CA SER A 69 7.23 5.59 15.01
C SER A 69 6.56 4.26 15.35
N ILE A 70 7.30 3.38 16.02
CA ILE A 70 6.76 2.12 16.55
C ILE A 70 6.82 2.22 18.07
N LEU A 71 5.69 1.95 18.72
CA LEU A 71 5.66 1.65 20.15
C LEU A 71 5.53 0.15 20.33
N ILE A 72 6.48 -0.44 21.05
CA ILE A 72 6.49 -1.84 21.41
C ILE A 72 6.30 -1.91 22.92
N ASP A 73 5.25 -2.61 23.35
CA ASP A 73 4.98 -2.85 24.75
C ASP A 73 4.84 -4.35 24.99
N GLU A 74 5.51 -4.85 26.02
CA GLU A 74 5.40 -6.25 26.45
C GLU A 74 4.77 -6.27 27.84
N SER A 75 3.65 -6.98 27.95
CA SER A 75 2.97 -7.18 29.22
C SER A 75 2.95 -8.67 29.56
N THR A 76 3.11 -8.99 30.85
CA THR A 76 2.91 -10.34 31.36
C THR A 76 1.64 -10.37 32.20
N ASP A 77 0.68 -11.21 31.82
CA ASP A 77 -0.53 -11.45 32.60
C ASP A 77 -0.22 -12.27 33.86
N ILE A 78 -1.09 -12.22 34.88
CA ILE A 78 -1.04 -13.04 36.09
C ILE A 78 -0.95 -14.55 35.77
N SER A 79 -1.45 -14.97 34.61
CA SER A 79 -1.32 -16.34 34.11
C SER A 79 0.03 -16.66 33.47
N THR A 80 1.08 -15.86 33.67
CA THR A 80 2.43 -15.98 33.06
C THR A 80 2.48 -15.95 31.53
N ARG A 81 1.41 -15.47 30.88
CA ARG A 81 1.37 -15.28 29.43
C ARG A 81 1.99 -13.95 29.05
N LYS A 82 2.92 -13.98 28.11
CA LYS A 82 3.53 -12.78 27.52
C LYS A 82 2.67 -12.31 26.35
N ASN A 83 2.21 -11.07 26.43
CA ASN A 83 1.48 -10.39 25.37
C ASN A 83 2.38 -9.30 24.78
N LEU A 84 2.55 -9.32 23.46
CA LEU A 84 3.30 -8.29 22.74
C LEU A 84 2.32 -7.37 22.02
N CYS A 85 2.34 -6.09 22.36
CA CYS A 85 1.61 -5.04 21.66
C CYS A 85 2.58 -4.29 20.73
N ILE A 86 2.19 -4.14 19.47
CA ILE A 86 2.93 -3.36 18.48
C ILE A 86 1.97 -2.31 17.92
N LEU A 87 2.29 -1.04 18.16
CA LEU A 87 1.57 0.10 17.59
C LEU A 87 2.48 0.80 16.58
N VAL A 88 2.01 0.93 15.34
CA VAL A 88 2.69 1.69 14.29
C VAL A 88 1.97 3.01 14.08
N GLN A 89 2.65 4.13 14.29
CA GLN A 89 2.14 5.47 14.05
C GLN A 89 2.83 6.07 12.82
N TYR A 90 2.04 6.40 11.79
CA TYR A 90 2.54 7.04 10.58
C TYR A 90 2.56 8.56 10.76
N ILE A 91 3.71 9.19 10.56
CA ILE A 91 3.83 10.66 10.59
C ILE A 91 3.63 11.15 9.16
N HIS A 92 2.55 11.90 8.94
CA HIS A 92 2.35 12.59 7.67
C HIS A 92 2.85 14.03 7.77
N SER A 93 3.99 14.32 7.14
CA SER A 93 4.49 15.69 6.99
C SER A 93 3.59 16.48 6.02
N GLN A 94 2.53 17.08 6.54
CA GLN A 94 1.77 18.14 5.86
C GLN A 94 2.52 19.45 6.10
N ASN A 95 3.66 19.67 5.43
CA ASN A 95 4.35 20.96 5.39
C ASN A 95 5.45 20.96 4.30
N GLN A 96 5.07 21.33 3.07
CA GLN A 96 5.67 22.38 2.23
C GLN A 96 4.89 22.52 0.92
#